data_AF-A0A0S7Y264-F1
#
_entry.id   AF-A0A0S7Y264-F1
#
_cell.length_a   1.000
_cell.length_b   1.000
_cell.length_c   1.000
_cell.angle_alpha   90.00
_cell.angle_beta   90.00
_cell.angle_gamma   90.00
#
_symmetry.space_group_name_H-M   'P 1'
#
loop_
_entity.id
_entity.type
_entity.pdbx_description
1 polymer ?
#
loop_
_entity_poly.entity_id
_entity_poly.type
_entity_poly.pdbx_seq_one_letter_code
_entity_poly.pdbx_strand_id
1 'polypeptide(L)'
;MKIRNPKSEIRNNKFLNWLLVISLLVITAAGGLGCARTVTTLWTYGDQMMVEVTMKGTIATSANRYFLVLSLDPNYKIPLPSPNLDQEAPEFIEPGMVPQVGSPEAYYTKFFSTWSGYIVLDRNEYYLAKGPFVIDQAFTREVISILGETGDKITFSFRLQQMFGDLPDQTQIYFDFVSVPWPDGEEKIPADHLPSTNNYISNIAGSIFAMDDLEDPSLDPSLDIIKCRVEIQ
;
A
#
# COMPACT_ATOMS: atom_id res chain seq x y z
N MET A 1 -51.22 -84.40 27.18
CA MET A 1 -50.83 -83.16 27.89
C MET A 1 -49.44 -82.76 27.39
N LYS A 2 -49.33 -81.68 26.60
CA LYS A 2 -48.09 -81.32 25.87
C LYS A 2 -47.44 -80.11 26.57
N ILE A 3 -46.30 -80.32 27.21
CA ILE A 3 -45.57 -79.30 27.97
C ILE A 3 -44.86 -78.37 26.97
N ARG A 4 -45.23 -77.08 26.93
CA ARG A 4 -44.50 -76.05 26.17
C ARG A 4 -43.26 -75.62 26.95
N ASN A 5 -42.12 -75.61 26.28
CA ASN A 5 -40.81 -75.27 26.83
C ASN A 5 -40.59 -73.74 26.74
N PRO A 6 -40.43 -73.00 27.85
CA PRO A 6 -40.42 -71.52 27.88
C PRO A 6 -39.09 -70.88 27.45
N LYS A 7 -38.10 -71.64 26.96
CA LYS A 7 -36.76 -71.13 26.65
C LYS A 7 -36.63 -70.35 25.32
N SER A 8 -37.64 -70.35 24.45
CA SER A 8 -37.55 -69.72 23.12
C SER A 8 -37.95 -68.24 23.06
N GLU A 9 -38.77 -67.74 24.00
CA GLU A 9 -39.26 -66.35 23.94
C GLU A 9 -38.25 -65.31 24.48
N ILE A 10 -37.40 -65.68 25.43
CA ILE A 10 -36.44 -64.75 26.05
C ILE A 10 -35.30 -64.35 25.10
N ARG A 11 -35.03 -65.18 24.07
CA ARG A 11 -33.91 -64.96 23.14
C ARG A 11 -34.22 -63.91 22.06
N ASN A 12 -35.49 -63.72 21.71
CA ASN A 12 -35.89 -62.79 20.64
C ASN A 12 -35.89 -61.32 21.11
N ASN A 13 -36.16 -61.05 22.39
CA ASN A 13 -36.16 -59.67 22.92
C ASN A 13 -34.76 -59.05 23.05
N LYS A 14 -33.72 -59.87 23.25
CA LYS A 14 -32.34 -59.37 23.34
C LYS A 14 -31.77 -58.97 21.97
N PHE A 15 -32.15 -59.68 20.91
CA PHE A 15 -31.69 -59.38 19.56
C PHE A 15 -32.34 -58.11 18.98
N LEU A 16 -33.63 -57.91 19.26
CA LEU A 16 -34.37 -56.72 18.84
C LEU A 16 -33.87 -55.43 19.53
N ASN A 17 -33.52 -55.50 20.82
CA ASN A 17 -32.93 -54.37 21.55
C ASN A 17 -31.53 -54.00 21.03
N TRP A 18 -30.72 -54.98 20.62
CA TRP A 18 -29.40 -54.71 20.03
C TRP A 18 -29.50 -54.04 18.66
N LEU A 19 -30.48 -54.44 17.83
CA LEU A 19 -30.75 -53.80 16.54
C LEU A 19 -31.20 -52.34 16.68
N LEU A 20 -32.03 -52.03 17.68
CA LEU A 20 -32.46 -50.66 17.95
C LEU A 20 -31.29 -49.76 18.39
N VAL A 21 -30.41 -50.26 19.26
CA VAL A 21 -29.23 -49.50 19.72
C VAL A 21 -28.25 -49.23 18.58
N ILE A 22 -28.04 -50.20 17.68
CA ILE A 22 -27.17 -50.02 16.49
C ILE A 22 -27.79 -49.02 15.51
N SER A 23 -29.11 -49.07 15.28
CA SER A 23 -29.79 -48.13 14.38
C SER A 23 -29.74 -46.68 14.87
N LEU A 24 -29.80 -46.47 16.19
CA LEU A 24 -29.69 -45.14 16.79
C LEU A 24 -28.26 -44.57 16.70
N LEU A 25 -27.25 -45.44 16.74
CA LEU A 25 -25.82 -45.08 16.62
C LEU A 25 -25.41 -44.72 15.19
N VAL A 26 -26.06 -45.28 14.17
CA VAL A 26 -25.82 -44.94 12.76
C VAL A 26 -26.43 -43.58 12.41
N ILE A 27 -27.56 -43.21 13.01
CA ILE A 27 -28.21 -41.91 12.79
C ILE A 27 -27.41 -40.76 13.43
N THR A 28 -26.77 -40.99 14.57
CA THR A 28 -25.89 -39.97 15.21
C THR A 28 -24.55 -39.81 14.49
N ALA A 29 -24.01 -40.86 13.87
CA ALA A 29 -22.80 -40.77 13.06
C ALA A 29 -23.02 -40.07 11.71
N ALA A 30 -24.22 -40.21 11.12
CA ALA A 30 -24.56 -39.55 9.85
C ALA A 30 -24.89 -38.05 9.99
N GLY A 31 -25.23 -37.57 11.18
CA GLY A 31 -25.51 -36.15 11.46
C GLY A 31 -24.28 -35.31 11.82
N GLY A 32 -23.10 -35.92 11.94
CA GLY A 32 -21.88 -35.28 12.47
C GLY A 32 -20.88 -34.80 11.42
N LEU A 33 -21.10 -35.04 10.13
CA LEU A 33 -20.31 -34.42 9.06
C LEU A 33 -20.88 -33.03 8.79
N GLY A 34 -20.68 -32.14 9.76
CA GLY A 34 -20.82 -30.71 9.57
C GLY A 34 -20.03 -30.35 8.33
N CYS A 35 -20.74 -29.92 7.28
CA CYS A 35 -20.12 -29.26 6.16
C CYS A 35 -19.29 -28.13 6.76
N ALA A 36 -17.97 -28.30 6.79
CA ALA A 36 -17.05 -27.21 7.03
C ALA A 36 -17.41 -26.20 5.93
N ARG A 37 -18.15 -25.16 6.31
CA ARG A 37 -18.37 -24.04 5.42
C ARG A 37 -16.97 -23.51 5.17
N THR A 38 -16.44 -23.79 3.99
CA THR A 38 -15.27 -23.08 3.49
C THR A 38 -15.72 -21.63 3.42
N VAL A 39 -15.40 -20.87 4.46
CA VAL A 39 -15.55 -19.42 4.44
C VAL A 39 -14.42 -18.96 3.53
N THR A 40 -14.71 -18.89 2.23
CA THR A 40 -13.85 -18.15 1.31
C THR A 40 -13.94 -16.70 1.76
N THR A 41 -12.88 -16.20 2.40
CA THR A 41 -12.77 -14.78 2.71
C THR A 41 -12.83 -14.03 1.38
N LEU A 42 -13.97 -13.40 1.12
CA LEU A 42 -14.11 -12.46 0.01
C LEU A 42 -13.34 -11.21 0.43
N TRP A 43 -12.18 -11.01 -0.18
CA TRP A 43 -11.45 -9.75 -0.07
C TRP A 43 -12.23 -8.71 -0.88
N THR A 44 -12.52 -7.57 -0.25
CA THR A 44 -12.96 -6.38 -0.96
C THR A 44 -11.70 -5.57 -1.27
N TYR A 45 -11.56 -5.09 -2.49
CA TYR A 45 -10.43 -4.28 -2.91
C TYR A 45 -10.85 -2.83 -2.96
N GLY A 46 -9.98 -1.95 -2.50
CA GLY A 46 -10.26 -0.52 -2.53
C GLY A 46 -10.05 0.05 -3.91
N ASP A 47 -10.78 1.12 -4.22
CA ASP A 47 -10.64 1.86 -5.47
C ASP A 47 -9.83 3.15 -5.30
N GLN A 48 -9.59 3.56 -4.06
CA GLN A 48 -8.93 4.80 -3.70
C GLN A 48 -7.81 4.59 -2.69
N MET A 49 -6.78 5.41 -2.82
CA MET A 49 -5.71 5.52 -1.84
C MET A 49 -5.70 6.94 -1.29
N MET A 50 -5.67 7.04 0.04
CA MET A 50 -5.52 8.30 0.75
C MET A 50 -4.21 8.26 1.54
N VAL A 51 -3.36 9.26 1.32
CA VAL A 51 -2.10 9.44 2.04
C VAL A 51 -2.17 10.79 2.75
N GLU A 52 -2.14 10.76 4.07
CA GLU A 52 -1.99 11.94 4.92
C GLU A 52 -0.56 11.99 5.45
N VAL A 53 0.14 13.08 5.17
CA VAL A 53 1.47 13.35 5.71
C VAL A 53 1.41 14.58 6.58
N THR A 54 1.99 14.51 7.76
CA THR A 54 2.15 15.65 8.66
C THR A 54 3.61 16.08 8.66
N MET A 55 3.83 17.36 8.39
CA MET A 55 5.10 18.05 8.51
C MET A 55 5.22 18.66 9.91
N LYS A 56 6.43 18.93 10.38
CA LYS A 56 6.64 19.62 11.66
C LYS A 56 6.10 21.04 11.70
N GLY A 57 6.13 21.73 10.56
CA GLY A 57 5.70 23.12 10.40
C GLY A 57 4.76 23.31 9.22
N THR A 58 4.37 24.57 8.99
CA THR A 58 3.52 24.92 7.86
C THR A 58 4.23 24.64 6.53
N ILE A 59 3.53 23.96 5.64
CA ILE A 59 3.99 23.63 4.28
C ILE A 59 4.28 24.91 3.49
N ALA A 60 5.40 24.93 2.76
CA ALA A 60 5.86 26.09 2.00
C ALA A 60 5.97 25.79 0.49
N THR A 61 4.83 25.68 -0.20
CA THR A 61 4.74 25.31 -1.63
C THR A 61 5.37 26.32 -2.62
N SER A 62 5.72 27.52 -2.15
CA SER A 62 6.48 28.49 -2.93
C SER A 62 7.97 28.18 -3.00
N ALA A 63 8.51 27.49 -1.98
CA ALA A 63 9.93 27.18 -1.86
C ALA A 63 10.23 25.68 -2.02
N ASN A 64 9.25 24.82 -1.75
CA ASN A 64 9.43 23.37 -1.68
C ASN A 64 8.49 22.63 -2.64
N ARG A 65 8.85 21.37 -2.92
CA ARG A 65 7.98 20.37 -3.55
C ARG A 65 7.89 19.15 -2.66
N TYR A 66 6.75 18.49 -2.73
CA TYR A 66 6.44 17.33 -1.91
C TYR A 66 5.93 16.22 -2.81
N PHE A 67 6.63 15.09 -2.80
CA PHE A 67 6.39 14.00 -3.73
C PHE A 67 5.88 12.79 -2.98
N LEU A 68 4.76 12.22 -3.44
CA LEU A 68 4.39 10.85 -3.17
C LEU A 68 4.76 10.04 -4.39
N VAL A 69 5.79 9.20 -4.27
CA VAL A 69 6.21 8.33 -5.38
C VAL A 69 5.72 6.91 -5.10
N LEU A 70 5.28 6.24 -6.16
CA LEU A 70 4.54 4.98 -6.09
C LEU A 70 5.16 3.96 -7.05
N SER A 71 5.17 2.70 -6.63
CA SER A 71 5.65 1.60 -7.46
C SER A 71 4.93 0.28 -7.20
N LEU A 72 4.89 -0.57 -8.21
CA LEU A 72 4.55 -1.99 -8.11
C LEU A 72 5.81 -2.89 -8.11
N ASP A 73 7.00 -2.31 -8.29
CA ASP A 73 8.28 -3.01 -8.22
C ASP A 73 8.81 -3.05 -6.77
N PRO A 74 9.04 -4.22 -6.18
CA PRO A 74 9.62 -4.34 -4.83
C PRO A 74 11.06 -3.82 -4.72
N ASN A 75 11.77 -3.64 -5.85
CA ASN A 75 13.14 -3.10 -5.90
C ASN A 75 13.16 -1.62 -6.23
N TYR A 76 12.01 -0.94 -6.11
CA TYR A 76 11.87 0.49 -6.26
C TYR A 76 12.90 1.27 -5.45
N LYS A 77 13.35 2.40 -6.01
CA LYS A 77 14.34 3.28 -5.36
C LYS A 77 14.03 4.75 -5.62
N ILE A 78 14.45 5.58 -4.67
CA ILE A 78 14.47 7.03 -4.79
C ILE A 78 15.88 7.58 -4.50
N PRO A 79 16.18 8.79 -4.99
CA PRO A 79 17.23 9.62 -4.40
C PRO A 79 16.94 9.84 -2.91
N LEU A 80 17.96 9.67 -2.07
CA LEU A 80 17.86 9.79 -0.60
C LEU A 80 18.61 11.02 -0.10
N PRO A 81 18.19 11.63 1.02
CA PRO A 81 18.92 12.74 1.65
C PRO A 81 20.28 12.29 2.20
N SER A 82 21.11 13.27 2.56
CA SER A 82 22.35 13.03 3.29
C SER A 82 22.05 12.25 4.59
N PRO A 83 22.86 11.25 4.98
CA PRO A 83 24.17 10.88 4.45
C PRO A 83 24.15 9.85 3.31
N ASN A 84 22.97 9.41 2.85
CA ASN A 84 22.82 8.28 1.93
C ASN A 84 22.72 8.70 0.45
N LEU A 85 23.17 9.91 0.12
CA LEU A 85 23.15 10.47 -1.23
C LEU A 85 23.92 9.62 -2.23
N ASP A 86 23.29 9.31 -3.36
CA ASP A 86 23.99 8.73 -4.52
C ASP A 86 24.70 9.84 -5.29
N GLN A 87 26.03 9.82 -5.30
CA GLN A 87 26.84 10.91 -5.88
C GLN A 87 26.69 11.04 -7.41
N GLU A 88 26.19 10.02 -8.11
CA GLU A 88 25.97 10.08 -9.56
C GLU A 88 24.58 10.59 -9.93
N ALA A 89 23.65 10.59 -8.97
CA ALA A 89 22.27 11.04 -9.16
C ALA A 89 21.69 11.53 -7.81
N PRO A 90 22.24 12.62 -7.24
CA PRO A 90 21.93 13.03 -5.86
C PRO A 90 20.63 13.81 -5.71
N GLU A 91 20.08 14.36 -6.79
CA GLU A 91 18.91 15.22 -6.76
C GLU A 91 17.60 14.42 -6.77
N PHE A 92 16.54 14.98 -6.21
CA PHE A 92 15.19 14.53 -6.42
C PHE A 92 14.52 15.44 -7.45
N ILE A 93 14.60 15.05 -8.71
CA ILE A 93 13.99 15.74 -9.84
C ILE A 93 12.93 14.87 -10.49
N GLU A 94 12.09 15.48 -11.31
CA GLU A 94 11.10 14.75 -12.07
C GLU A 94 11.73 14.14 -13.33
N PRO A 95 11.16 13.02 -13.85
CA PRO A 95 11.50 12.50 -15.16
C PRO A 95 11.50 13.63 -16.21
N GLY A 96 12.38 13.53 -17.21
CA GLY A 96 12.50 14.54 -18.28
C GLY A 96 13.14 15.86 -17.88
N MET A 97 13.41 16.12 -16.59
CA MET A 97 14.23 17.28 -16.18
C MET A 97 15.72 17.02 -16.43
N VAL A 98 16.46 18.08 -16.75
CA VAL A 98 17.93 18.04 -16.82
C VAL A 98 18.48 18.25 -15.42
N PRO A 99 19.24 17.29 -14.84
CA PRO A 99 19.86 17.47 -13.54
C PRO A 99 20.94 18.56 -13.57
N GLN A 100 21.16 19.21 -12.43
CA GLN A 100 22.34 20.05 -12.20
C GLN A 100 23.58 19.18 -11.91
N VAL A 101 23.40 18.05 -11.24
CA VAL A 101 24.45 17.07 -10.91
C VAL A 101 24.05 15.67 -11.35
N GLY A 102 24.99 14.99 -12.00
CA GLY A 102 24.78 13.66 -12.57
C GLY A 102 24.43 13.71 -14.05
N SER A 103 23.76 12.66 -14.52
CA SER A 103 23.31 12.55 -15.92
C SER A 103 21.89 12.00 -15.96
N PRO A 104 21.04 12.40 -16.93
CA PRO A 104 19.71 11.83 -17.09
C PRO A 104 19.73 10.29 -17.09
N GLU A 105 20.69 9.68 -17.77
CA GLU A 105 20.87 8.23 -17.85
C GLU A 105 21.03 7.57 -16.48
N ALA A 106 21.78 8.20 -15.57
CA ALA A 106 21.95 7.71 -14.21
C ALA A 106 20.60 7.69 -13.46
N TYR A 107 19.79 8.75 -13.57
CA TYR A 107 18.48 8.81 -12.92
C TYR A 107 17.50 7.77 -13.46
N TYR A 108 17.43 7.59 -14.78
CA TYR A 108 16.57 6.58 -15.39
C TYR A 108 17.00 5.16 -15.01
N THR A 109 18.31 4.90 -14.98
CA THR A 109 18.84 3.57 -14.65
C THR A 109 18.68 3.23 -13.17
N LYS A 110 18.80 4.21 -12.27
CA LYS A 110 18.79 3.98 -10.81
C LYS A 110 17.41 4.11 -10.18
N PHE A 111 16.57 5.02 -10.68
CA PHE A 111 15.34 5.44 -10.00
C PHE A 111 14.13 5.37 -10.93
N PHE A 112 14.04 6.24 -11.95
CA PHE A 112 12.77 6.49 -12.65
C PHE A 112 12.17 5.27 -13.36
N SER A 113 13.00 4.35 -13.85
CA SER A 113 12.52 3.10 -14.46
C SER A 113 11.80 2.18 -13.49
N THR A 114 12.02 2.35 -12.18
CA THR A 114 11.36 1.57 -11.12
C THR A 114 10.07 2.22 -10.63
N TRP A 115 9.73 3.43 -11.07
CA TRP A 115 8.55 4.16 -10.60
C TRP A 115 7.34 3.80 -11.46
N SER A 116 6.22 3.46 -10.82
CA SER A 116 4.93 3.32 -11.53
C SER A 116 4.24 4.67 -11.74
N GLY A 117 4.57 5.65 -10.91
CA GLY A 117 4.15 7.03 -11.06
C GLY A 117 4.45 7.84 -9.81
N TYR A 118 4.09 9.11 -9.82
CA TYR A 118 4.19 9.97 -8.65
C TYR A 118 3.09 11.02 -8.65
N ILE A 119 2.87 11.60 -7.47
CA ILE A 119 2.04 12.78 -7.28
C ILE A 119 2.91 13.84 -6.62
N VAL A 120 2.90 15.06 -7.14
CA VAL A 120 3.66 16.19 -6.60
C VAL A 120 2.71 17.32 -6.21
N LEU A 121 2.94 17.91 -5.04
CA LEU A 121 2.36 19.19 -4.66
C LEU A 121 3.28 20.33 -5.15
N ASP A 122 2.83 21.05 -6.17
CA ASP A 122 3.54 22.15 -6.84
C ASP A 122 2.64 23.39 -6.87
N ARG A 123 3.09 24.50 -6.26
CA ARG A 123 2.36 25.80 -6.25
C ARG A 123 0.87 25.66 -5.89
N ASN A 124 0.57 24.85 -4.88
CA ASN A 124 -0.77 24.53 -4.37
C ASN A 124 -1.63 23.62 -5.26
N GLU A 125 -1.08 23.01 -6.30
CA GLU A 125 -1.79 22.03 -7.12
C GLU A 125 -1.15 20.65 -6.95
N TYR A 126 -1.99 19.62 -6.87
CA TYR A 126 -1.56 18.25 -6.89
C TYR A 126 -1.54 17.76 -8.34
N TYR A 127 -0.36 17.38 -8.80
CA TYR A 127 -0.14 16.86 -10.14
C TYR A 127 0.20 15.38 -10.08
N LEU A 128 -0.51 14.58 -10.86
CA LEU A 128 -0.27 13.16 -11.04
C LEU A 128 0.48 12.93 -12.36
N ALA A 129 1.55 12.15 -12.31
CA ALA A 129 2.29 11.69 -13.48
C ALA A 129 2.41 10.16 -13.44
N LYS A 130 2.08 9.53 -14.58
CA LYS A 130 2.05 8.06 -14.71
C LYS A 130 3.28 7.57 -15.43
N GLY A 131 3.85 6.49 -14.92
CA GLY A 131 4.89 5.73 -15.59
C GLY A 131 4.32 4.70 -16.58
N PRO A 132 5.19 3.82 -17.14
CA PRO A 132 6.63 3.77 -16.88
C PRO A 132 7.35 4.98 -17.48
N PHE A 133 8.39 5.45 -16.79
CA PHE A 133 9.22 6.54 -17.27
C PHE A 133 10.42 5.99 -18.03
N VAL A 134 10.52 6.34 -19.32
CA VAL A 134 11.61 5.94 -20.21
C VAL A 134 12.36 7.19 -20.65
N ILE A 135 13.68 7.06 -20.78
CA ILE A 135 14.51 8.15 -21.29
C ILE A 135 14.02 8.60 -22.67
N ASP A 136 14.07 9.91 -22.91
CA ASP A 136 13.59 10.57 -24.14
C ASP A 136 12.10 10.36 -24.47
N GLN A 137 11.31 9.79 -23.55
CA GLN A 137 9.87 9.71 -23.69
C GLN A 137 9.19 10.83 -22.90
N ALA A 138 8.38 11.63 -23.60
CA ALA A 138 7.55 12.63 -22.96
C ALA A 138 6.47 11.97 -22.09
N PHE A 139 6.21 12.56 -20.93
CA PHE A 139 5.07 12.24 -20.07
C PHE A 139 4.28 13.54 -19.82
N THR A 140 3.09 13.38 -19.25
CA THR A 140 2.20 14.50 -18.94
C THR A 140 1.85 14.50 -17.47
N ARG A 141 1.71 15.68 -16.89
CA ARG A 141 1.09 15.87 -15.58
C ARG A 141 -0.42 16.09 -15.75
N GLU A 142 -1.20 15.48 -14.89
CA GLU A 142 -2.64 15.69 -14.74
C GLU A 142 -2.91 16.38 -13.40
N VAL A 143 -3.64 17.49 -13.39
CA VAL A 143 -4.08 18.11 -12.13
C VAL A 143 -5.20 17.27 -11.54
N ILE A 144 -5.04 16.79 -10.32
CA ILE A 144 -6.04 15.95 -9.64
C ILE A 144 -6.82 16.70 -8.56
N SER A 145 -6.20 17.71 -7.94
CA SER A 145 -6.83 18.55 -6.92
C SER A 145 -5.99 19.80 -6.64
N ILE A 146 -6.54 20.69 -5.84
CA ILE A 146 -5.88 21.91 -5.37
C ILE A 146 -5.77 21.82 -3.85
N LEU A 147 -4.63 22.21 -3.31
CA LEU A 147 -4.43 22.40 -1.88
C LEU A 147 -5.39 23.48 -1.39
N GLY A 148 -6.19 23.15 -0.38
CA GLY A 148 -7.06 24.11 0.29
C GLY A 148 -6.25 25.09 1.13
N GLU A 149 -6.47 25.07 2.44
CA GLU A 149 -5.70 25.90 3.36
C GLU A 149 -4.33 25.28 3.62
N THR A 150 -3.29 26.11 3.60
CA THR A 150 -1.95 25.70 4.02
C THR A 150 -1.92 25.48 5.54
N GLY A 151 -1.55 24.28 5.93
CA GLY A 151 -1.29 23.88 7.31
C GLY A 151 -0.02 23.06 7.40
N ASP A 152 0.04 22.17 8.36
CA ASP A 152 1.09 21.15 8.55
C ASP A 152 0.78 19.83 7.82
N LYS A 153 -0.43 19.68 7.26
CA LYS A 153 -0.87 18.44 6.61
C LYS A 153 -0.95 18.51 5.09
N ILE A 154 -0.39 17.49 4.44
CA ILE A 154 -0.52 17.21 3.01
C ILE A 154 -1.44 16.00 2.86
N THR A 155 -2.41 16.06 1.96
CA THR A 155 -3.32 14.94 1.70
C THR A 155 -3.37 14.63 0.22
N PHE A 156 -2.82 13.47 -0.16
CA PHE A 156 -3.00 12.90 -1.48
C PHE A 156 -4.20 11.97 -1.45
N SER A 157 -5.17 12.20 -2.33
CA SER A 157 -6.31 11.31 -2.52
C SER A 157 -6.51 11.09 -4.01
N PHE A 158 -6.44 9.84 -4.43
CA PHE A 158 -6.50 9.48 -5.85
C PHE A 158 -7.08 8.08 -6.04
N ARG A 159 -7.63 7.83 -7.23
CA ARG A 159 -8.10 6.50 -7.61
C ARG A 159 -6.92 5.63 -8.01
N LEU A 160 -6.86 4.40 -7.50
CA LEU A 160 -5.81 3.44 -7.87
C LEU A 160 -5.79 3.18 -9.37
N GLN A 161 -6.97 3.04 -10.00
CA GLN A 161 -7.07 2.84 -11.44
C GLN A 161 -6.55 4.02 -12.25
N GLN A 162 -6.64 5.24 -11.71
CA GLN A 162 -6.06 6.41 -12.36
C GLN A 162 -4.53 6.29 -12.39
N MET A 163 -3.88 5.85 -11.31
CA MET A 163 -2.42 5.73 -11.25
C MET A 163 -1.90 4.49 -12.00
N PHE A 164 -2.48 3.32 -11.73
CA PHE A 164 -1.90 2.03 -12.12
C PHE A 164 -2.66 1.31 -13.23
N GLY A 165 -3.84 1.81 -13.65
CA GLY A 165 -4.77 1.04 -14.47
C GLY A 165 -5.39 -0.12 -13.68
N ASP A 166 -5.67 -1.22 -14.35
CA ASP A 166 -6.27 -2.39 -13.70
C ASP A 166 -5.22 -3.11 -12.82
N LEU A 167 -5.43 -3.09 -11.51
CA LEU A 167 -4.58 -3.77 -10.55
C LEU A 167 -5.11 -5.18 -10.25
N PRO A 168 -4.23 -6.19 -10.25
CA PRO A 168 -4.59 -7.49 -9.71
C PRO A 168 -5.01 -7.40 -8.23
N ASP A 169 -5.89 -8.32 -7.87
CA ASP A 169 -6.23 -8.65 -6.49
C ASP A 169 -4.97 -8.84 -5.62
N GLN A 170 -4.97 -8.25 -4.42
CA GLN A 170 -3.88 -8.36 -3.43
C GLN A 170 -2.53 -7.81 -3.88
N THR A 171 -2.53 -6.84 -4.79
CA THR A 171 -1.30 -6.15 -5.20
C THR A 171 -0.71 -5.35 -4.05
N GLN A 172 0.61 -5.44 -3.89
CA GLN A 172 1.38 -4.57 -3.01
C GLN A 172 1.78 -3.31 -3.77
N ILE A 173 1.45 -2.16 -3.19
CA ILE A 173 1.80 -0.84 -3.70
C ILE A 173 2.91 -0.30 -2.80
N TYR A 174 4.09 -0.16 -3.36
CA TYR A 174 5.24 0.47 -2.71
C TYR A 174 5.12 1.98 -2.82
N PHE A 175 5.54 2.69 -1.79
CA PHE A 175 5.50 4.14 -1.78
C PHE A 175 6.63 4.75 -0.94
N ASP A 176 6.95 5.99 -1.27
CA ASP A 176 7.74 6.87 -0.42
C ASP A 176 7.17 8.28 -0.51
N PHE A 177 7.32 9.04 0.57
CA PHE A 177 7.01 10.47 0.57
C PHE A 177 8.30 11.23 0.80
N VAL A 178 8.59 12.21 -0.04
CA VAL A 178 9.85 12.95 -0.06
C VAL A 178 9.58 14.44 -0.08
N SER A 179 10.25 15.17 0.81
CA SER A 179 10.25 16.63 0.84
C SER A 179 11.53 17.16 0.18
N VAL A 180 11.37 18.13 -0.72
CA VAL A 180 12.47 18.60 -1.56
C VAL A 180 12.46 20.13 -1.61
N PRO A 181 13.51 20.81 -1.12
CA PRO A 181 13.76 22.20 -1.45
C PRO A 181 13.76 22.39 -2.97
N TRP A 182 13.08 23.41 -3.47
CA TRP A 182 12.91 23.62 -4.90
C TRP A 182 13.44 24.99 -5.38
N PRO A 183 14.74 25.27 -5.20
CA PRO A 183 15.35 26.49 -5.71
C PRO A 183 15.39 26.52 -7.24
N ASP A 184 15.21 27.72 -7.80
CA ASP A 184 15.29 27.96 -9.24
C ASP A 184 16.76 27.89 -9.70
N GLY A 185 17.05 26.99 -10.65
CA GLY A 185 18.39 26.88 -11.25
C GLY A 185 19.47 26.23 -10.38
N GLU A 186 19.13 25.73 -9.19
CA GLU A 186 20.05 25.04 -8.29
C GLU A 186 19.65 23.56 -8.09
N GLU A 187 20.58 22.80 -7.50
CA GLU A 187 20.43 21.38 -7.18
C GLU A 187 19.22 21.13 -6.25
N LYS A 188 18.43 20.10 -6.55
CA LYS A 188 17.24 19.72 -5.77
C LYS A 188 17.52 18.52 -4.87
N ILE A 189 18.42 18.69 -3.91
CA ILE A 189 18.76 17.61 -2.97
C ILE A 189 17.55 17.34 -2.05
N PRO A 190 17.03 16.10 -1.95
CA PRO A 190 15.94 15.80 -1.03
C PRO A 190 16.37 16.14 0.40
N ALA A 191 15.48 16.78 1.15
CA ALA A 191 15.74 17.14 2.54
C ALA A 191 15.37 16.01 3.48
N ASP A 192 14.22 15.39 3.23
CA ASP A 192 13.68 14.34 4.07
C ASP A 192 12.85 13.33 3.28
N HIS A 193 12.68 12.13 3.84
CA HIS A 193 11.84 11.08 3.29
C HIS A 193 11.27 10.21 4.41
N LEU A 194 10.36 9.26 4.09
CA LEU A 194 9.88 8.35 5.13
C LEU A 194 11.04 7.51 5.71
N PRO A 195 11.06 7.24 7.03
CA PRO A 195 12.22 6.67 7.70
C PRO A 195 12.57 5.23 7.31
N SER A 196 11.75 4.59 6.48
CA SER A 196 12.06 3.31 5.84
C SER A 196 11.89 3.43 4.33
N THR A 197 12.85 2.89 3.57
CA THR A 197 12.70 2.71 2.13
C THR A 197 11.87 1.46 1.85
N ASN A 198 11.07 1.49 0.76
CA ASN A 198 10.19 0.40 0.36
C ASN A 198 9.00 0.13 1.31
N ASN A 199 8.42 1.19 1.88
CA ASN A 199 7.11 1.06 2.52
C ASN A 199 6.09 0.51 1.51
N TYR A 200 5.18 -0.34 1.96
CA TYR A 200 4.16 -0.91 1.09
C TYR A 200 2.82 -1.05 1.80
N ILE A 201 1.76 -1.06 1.00
CA ILE A 201 0.40 -1.33 1.43
C ILE A 201 -0.29 -2.26 0.44
N SER A 202 -1.18 -3.14 0.91
CA SER A 202 -1.99 -3.98 0.02
C SER A 202 -3.21 -3.21 -0.49
N ASN A 203 -3.63 -3.42 -1.74
CA ASN A 203 -4.84 -2.84 -2.31
C ASN A 203 -6.17 -3.40 -1.75
N ILE A 204 -6.13 -4.17 -0.66
CA ILE A 204 -7.32 -4.64 0.05
C ILE A 204 -7.98 -3.44 0.75
N ALA A 205 -9.30 -3.28 0.59
CA ALA A 205 -10.08 -2.21 1.21
C ALA A 205 -9.94 -2.25 2.74
N GLY A 206 -9.76 -1.08 3.35
CA GLY A 206 -9.51 -0.91 4.78
C GLY A 206 -8.07 -1.20 5.21
N SER A 207 -7.15 -1.50 4.28
CA SER A 207 -5.72 -1.58 4.61
C SER A 207 -5.24 -0.22 5.11
N ILE A 208 -4.54 -0.22 6.23
CA ILE A 208 -3.97 1.00 6.83
C ILE A 208 -2.49 0.76 7.10
N PHE A 209 -1.68 1.72 6.71
CA PHE A 209 -0.28 1.83 7.12
C PHE A 209 -0.12 3.16 7.87
N ALA A 210 0.62 3.14 8.97
CA ALA A 210 0.94 4.34 9.72
C ALA A 210 2.38 4.27 10.19
N MET A 211 3.07 5.39 10.10
CA MET A 211 4.46 5.55 10.47
C MET A 211 4.64 6.91 11.10
N ASP A 212 5.29 6.94 12.24
CA ASP A 212 5.78 8.16 12.86
C ASP A 212 7.28 8.25 12.57
N ASP A 213 7.77 9.48 12.41
CA ASP A 213 9.20 9.78 12.29
C ASP A 213 9.65 10.68 13.44
N LEU A 214 10.95 10.65 13.72
CA LEU A 214 11.57 11.51 14.71
C LEU A 214 11.88 12.86 14.09
N GLU A 215 11.36 13.92 14.70
CA GLU A 215 11.69 15.29 14.30
C GLU A 215 13.21 15.50 14.19
N ASP A 216 13.65 16.05 13.05
CA ASP A 216 15.03 16.48 12.88
C ASP A 216 15.16 17.98 13.20
N PRO A 217 15.80 18.37 14.32
CA PRO A 217 15.97 19.76 14.68
C PRO A 217 16.87 20.55 13.71
N SER A 218 17.60 19.89 12.82
CA SER A 218 18.47 20.52 11.83
C SER A 218 17.76 20.85 10.51
N LEU A 219 16.59 20.27 10.26
CA LEU A 219 15.79 20.52 9.06
C LEU A 219 14.85 21.72 9.23
N ASP A 220 14.54 22.38 8.12
CA ASP A 220 13.45 23.37 8.08
C ASP A 220 12.12 22.67 8.46
N PRO A 221 11.32 23.22 9.38
CA PRO A 221 10.05 22.61 9.79
C PRO A 221 9.08 22.31 8.64
N SER A 222 9.14 23.07 7.54
CA SER A 222 8.30 22.85 6.36
C SER A 222 8.75 21.68 5.48
N LEU A 223 9.92 21.08 5.77
CA LEU A 223 10.51 19.93 5.07
C LEU A 223 10.63 18.69 5.97
N ASP A 224 10.65 18.86 7.29
CA ASP A 224 10.75 17.79 8.30
C ASP A 224 9.42 17.00 8.41
N ILE A 225 9.43 15.73 8.00
CA ILE A 225 8.29 14.82 7.99
C ILE A 225 8.20 14.17 9.38
N ILE A 226 7.04 14.21 10.02
CA ILE A 226 6.87 13.64 11.37
C ILE A 226 5.90 12.48 11.41
N LYS A 227 5.02 12.36 10.41
CA LYS A 227 4.01 11.31 10.37
C LYS A 227 3.50 11.06 8.96
N CYS A 228 3.25 9.80 8.65
CA CYS A 228 2.54 9.39 7.45
C CYS A 228 1.47 8.36 7.81
N ARG A 229 0.27 8.52 7.25
CA ARG A 229 -0.80 7.54 7.30
C ARG A 229 -1.34 7.30 5.90
N VAL A 230 -1.36 6.04 5.51
CA VAL A 230 -1.89 5.57 4.23
C VAL A 230 -3.09 4.69 4.49
N GLU A 231 -4.14 4.85 3.69
CA GLU A 231 -5.35 4.05 3.74
C GLU A 231 -5.83 3.69 2.34
N ILE A 232 -6.25 2.45 2.16
CA ILE A 232 -6.98 1.99 0.97
C ILE A 232 -8.46 1.96 1.30
N GLN A 233 -9.27 2.67 0.50
CA GLN A 233 -10.71 2.83 0.67
C GLN A 233 -11.48 2.02 -0.36
#